data_AF-A0A925NPR9-F1
#
_entry.id   AF-A0A925NPR9-F1
#
_cell.length_a   1.000
_cell.length_b   1.000
_cell.length_c   1.000
_cell.angle_alpha   90.00
_cell.angle_beta   90.00
_cell.angle_gamma   90.00
#
_symmetry.space_group_name_H-M   'P 1'
#
loop_
_entity.id
_entity.type
_entity.pdbx_description
1 polymer ?
#
loop_
_entity_poly.entity_id
_entity_poly.type
_entity_poly.pdbx_seq_one_letter_code
_entity_poly.pdbx_strand_id
1 'polypeptide(L)'
;MTTVIKNNRQRALKISFAEQRSDANWAPVINRRRDALPALDVLKRRLLKMHLERVDQSLHPWVRRAADDAVSLAWTLPFPELFLPNLLAEKAEQATRRAKFQRSVLERGPSWTSLTA
;
A
#
# COMPACT_ATOMS: atom_id res chain seq x y z
N MET A 1 -34.03 -55.44 -12.91
CA MET A 1 -34.12 -55.43 -14.38
C MET A 1 -35.44 -54.75 -14.72
N THR A 2 -35.58 -53.62 -15.42
CA THR A 2 -34.71 -52.96 -16.42
C THR A 2 -35.21 -51.52 -16.66
N THR A 3 -34.27 -50.57 -16.80
CA THR A 3 -34.27 -49.32 -17.59
C THR A 3 -35.39 -48.25 -17.53
N VAL A 4 -34.98 -47.11 -16.97
CA VAL A 4 -35.02 -45.72 -17.47
C VAL A 4 -35.52 -45.52 -18.91
N ILE A 5 -36.49 -44.61 -19.09
CA ILE A 5 -36.68 -43.82 -20.32
C ILE A 5 -36.75 -42.34 -19.94
N LYS A 6 -35.72 -41.58 -20.35
CA LYS A 6 -35.63 -40.12 -20.22
C LYS A 6 -36.54 -39.48 -21.25
N ASN A 7 -37.45 -38.58 -20.86
CA ASN A 7 -38.18 -37.76 -21.82
C ASN A 7 -37.69 -36.31 -21.77
N ASN A 8 -36.78 -36.03 -22.71
CA ASN A 8 -36.22 -34.71 -23.00
C ASN A 8 -37.14 -33.99 -23.99
N ARG A 9 -37.95 -33.05 -23.51
CA ARG A 9 -38.68 -32.10 -24.37
C ARG A 9 -38.05 -30.72 -24.23
N GLN A 10 -37.00 -30.52 -25.02
CA GLN A 10 -36.61 -29.19 -25.48
C GLN A 10 -37.83 -28.52 -26.12
N ARG A 11 -38.21 -27.32 -25.66
CA ARG A 11 -38.60 -26.19 -26.52
C ARG A 11 -38.95 -24.93 -25.72
N ALA A 12 -38.52 -23.82 -26.30
CA ALA A 12 -38.77 -22.42 -25.96
C ALA A 12 -37.93 -21.81 -24.83
N LEU A 13 -36.62 -21.67 -25.07
CA LEU A 13 -35.86 -20.57 -24.46
C LEU A 13 -36.37 -19.27 -25.08
N LYS A 14 -37.35 -18.64 -24.40
CA LYS A 14 -37.59 -17.22 -24.51
C LYS A 14 -36.32 -16.55 -23.97
N ILE A 15 -35.54 -15.93 -24.85
CA ILE A 15 -34.46 -15.04 -24.42
C ILE A 15 -35.15 -13.77 -23.92
N SER A 16 -35.68 -13.82 -22.71
CA SER A 16 -35.92 -12.62 -21.93
C SER A 16 -34.54 -12.13 -21.49
N PHE A 17 -34.22 -10.90 -21.86
CA PHE A 17 -33.08 -10.12 -21.38
C PHE A 17 -33.17 -10.02 -19.85
N ALA A 18 -32.74 -11.08 -19.17
CA ALA A 18 -32.61 -11.14 -17.73
C ALA A 18 -31.20 -10.67 -17.43
N GLU A 19 -31.15 -9.38 -17.10
CA GLU A 19 -30.16 -8.73 -16.24
C GLU A 19 -29.15 -9.72 -15.66
N GLN A 20 -27.95 -9.67 -16.22
CA GLN A 20 -26.77 -10.40 -15.79
C GLN A 20 -26.40 -9.90 -14.39
N ARG A 21 -27.17 -10.31 -13.39
CA ARG A 21 -26.87 -10.05 -11.99
C ARG A 21 -25.59 -10.79 -11.69
N SER A 22 -24.59 -9.97 -11.40
CA SER A 22 -23.29 -10.34 -10.88
C SER A 22 -23.41 -11.45 -9.84
N ASP A 23 -23.31 -12.71 -10.28
CA ASP A 23 -22.85 -13.82 -9.44
C ASP A 23 -21.34 -13.69 -9.25
N ALA A 24 -20.90 -12.48 -8.88
CA ALA A 24 -19.64 -12.27 -8.22
C ALA A 24 -19.84 -12.88 -6.85
N ASN A 25 -19.48 -14.15 -6.71
CA ASN A 25 -19.21 -14.77 -5.43
C ASN A 25 -18.07 -13.98 -4.76
N TRP A 26 -18.40 -12.84 -4.15
CA TRP A 26 -17.51 -12.07 -3.30
C TRP A 26 -17.41 -12.83 -1.97
N ALA A 27 -16.80 -14.02 -2.01
CA ALA A 27 -16.37 -14.66 -0.78
C ALA A 27 -15.60 -13.61 0.05
N PRO A 28 -15.88 -13.50 1.35
CA PRO A 28 -15.71 -12.25 2.03
C PRO A 28 -14.22 -11.97 2.17
N VAL A 29 -13.81 -10.73 1.84
CA VAL A 29 -12.41 -10.22 1.83
C VAL A 29 -11.84 -10.09 3.27
N ILE A 30 -12.23 -10.99 4.18
CA ILE A 30 -11.99 -10.83 5.62
C ILE A 30 -10.58 -11.29 6.00
N ASN A 31 -9.92 -12.15 5.22
CA ASN A 31 -8.61 -12.73 5.59
C ASN A 31 -7.37 -12.14 4.89
N ARG A 32 -7.51 -11.32 3.83
CA ARG A 32 -6.32 -10.74 3.16
C ARG A 32 -5.47 -9.90 4.11
N ARG A 33 -6.08 -9.18 5.05
CA ARG A 33 -5.34 -8.34 6.01
C ARG A 33 -4.46 -9.16 6.96
N ARG A 34 -4.90 -10.36 7.33
CA ARG A 34 -4.16 -11.24 8.26
C ARG A 34 -2.89 -11.80 7.61
N ASP A 35 -2.99 -12.24 6.36
CA ASP A 35 -1.85 -12.77 5.60
C ASP A 35 -0.95 -11.66 5.02
N ALA A 36 -1.50 -10.46 4.79
CA ALA A 36 -0.75 -9.30 4.34
C ALA A 36 0.20 -8.72 5.41
N LEU A 37 -0.04 -8.97 6.70
CA LEU A 37 0.82 -8.48 7.79
C LEU A 37 2.28 -8.93 7.63
N PRO A 38 2.58 -10.25 7.55
CA PRO A 38 3.95 -10.71 7.38
C PRO A 38 4.54 -10.32 6.02
N ALA A 39 3.74 -10.32 4.94
CA ALA A 39 4.21 -9.98 3.60
C ALA A 39 4.61 -8.49 3.49
N LEU A 40 3.79 -7.60 4.03
CA LEU A 40 4.03 -6.16 4.01
C LEU A 40 5.25 -5.79 4.87
N ASP A 41 5.44 -6.43 6.02
CA ASP A 41 6.62 -6.22 6.87
C ASP A 41 7.92 -6.69 6.20
N VAL A 42 7.90 -7.83 5.52
CA VAL A 42 9.04 -8.32 4.74
C VAL A 42 9.36 -7.34 3.60
N LEU A 43 8.33 -6.89 2.87
CA LEU A 43 8.49 -5.91 1.80
C LEU A 43 9.07 -4.60 2.32
N LYS A 44 8.53 -4.05 3.42
CA LYS A 44 9.02 -2.85 4.08
C LYS A 44 10.50 -2.97 4.43
N ARG A 45 10.93 -4.08 5.06
CA ARG A 45 12.33 -4.28 5.44
C ARG A 45 13.26 -4.30 4.23
N ARG A 46 12.86 -4.99 3.15
CA ARG A 46 13.62 -5.05 1.90
C ARG A 46 13.74 -3.66 1.27
N LEU A 47 12.63 -2.94 1.14
CA LEU A 47 12.61 -1.60 0.55
C LEU A 47 13.43 -0.61 1.39
N LEU A 48 13.24 -0.63 2.71
CA LEU A 48 13.97 0.23 3.63
C LEU A 48 15.47 0.03 3.48
N LYS A 49 15.96 -1.22 3.39
CA LYS A 49 17.37 -1.51 3.17
C LYS A 49 17.89 -0.81 1.90
N MET A 50 17.20 -0.94 0.77
CA MET A 50 17.61 -0.32 -0.50
C MET A 50 17.64 1.22 -0.40
N HIS A 51 16.71 1.82 0.36
CA HIS A 51 16.70 3.27 0.53
C HIS A 51 17.83 3.75 1.46
N LEU A 52 18.12 3.02 2.53
CA LEU A 52 19.22 3.35 3.46
C LEU A 52 20.60 3.26 2.79
N GLU A 53 20.77 2.35 1.82
CA GLU A 53 22.00 2.23 1.02
C GLU A 53 22.25 3.44 0.08
N ARG A 54 21.21 4.24 -0.21
CA ARG A 54 21.27 5.39 -1.13
C ARG A 54 21.44 6.74 -0.43
N VAL A 55 21.36 6.78 0.89
CA VAL A 55 21.40 8.03 1.66
C VAL A 55 22.48 7.99 2.72
N ASP A 56 22.96 9.18 3.09
CA ASP A 56 23.92 9.32 4.18
C ASP A 56 23.37 8.80 5.50
N GLN A 57 24.25 8.30 6.36
CA GLN A 57 23.88 7.75 7.66
C GLN A 57 23.15 8.76 8.56
N SER A 58 23.44 10.06 8.41
CA SER A 58 22.72 11.13 9.12
C SER A 58 21.23 11.21 8.79
N LEU A 59 20.81 10.67 7.63
CA LEU A 59 19.43 10.65 7.16
C LEU A 59 18.69 9.35 7.50
N HIS A 60 19.38 8.33 8.01
CA HIS A 60 18.79 7.03 8.33
C HIS A 60 17.57 7.11 9.26
N PRO A 61 17.56 7.92 10.35
CA PRO A 61 16.38 8.04 11.20
C PRO A 61 15.15 8.55 10.44
N TRP A 62 15.35 9.52 9.55
CA TRP A 62 14.29 10.14 8.74
C TRP A 62 13.72 9.16 7.72
N VAL A 63 14.57 8.37 7.07
CA VAL A 63 14.14 7.35 6.10
C VAL A 63 13.43 6.18 6.80
N ARG A 64 13.88 5.78 7.99
CA ARG A 64 13.16 4.78 8.80
C ARG A 64 11.75 5.25 9.17
N ARG A 65 11.63 6.49 9.62
CA ARG A 65 10.33 7.10 9.93
C ARG A 65 9.43 7.17 8.70
N ALA A 66 9.99 7.57 7.55
CA ALA A 66 9.26 7.60 6.29
C ALA A 66 8.71 6.22 5.89
N ALA A 67 9.44 5.14 6.16
CA ALA A 67 8.97 3.79 5.92
C ALA A 67 7.81 3.39 6.86
N ASP A 68 7.83 3.82 8.12
CA ASP A 68 6.69 3.61 9.05
C ASP A 68 5.45 4.35 8.54
N ASP A 69 5.60 5.63 8.19
CA ASP A 69 4.49 6.46 7.70
C ASP A 69 3.92 5.91 6.37
N ALA A 70 4.79 5.42 5.47
CA ALA A 70 4.36 4.77 4.22
C ALA A 70 3.55 3.50 4.45
N VAL A 71 3.93 2.68 5.45
CA VAL A 71 3.16 1.49 5.83
C VAL A 71 1.81 1.86 6.44
N SER A 72 1.76 2.87 7.31
CA SER A 72 0.51 3.38 7.87
C SER A 72 -0.46 3.82 6.76
N LEU A 73 0.04 4.48 5.72
CA LEU A 73 -0.76 4.85 4.54
C LEU A 73 -1.15 3.63 3.71
N ALA A 74 -0.22 2.71 3.44
CA ALA A 74 -0.48 1.52 2.64
C ALA A 74 -1.65 0.69 3.20
N TRP A 75 -1.75 0.56 4.53
CA TRP A 75 -2.85 -0.16 5.20
C TRP A 75 -4.25 0.40 4.92
N THR A 76 -4.35 1.67 4.52
CA THR A 76 -5.63 2.30 4.14
C THR A 76 -6.08 1.94 2.72
N LEU A 77 -5.20 1.32 1.92
CA LEU A 77 -5.43 1.04 0.52
C LEU A 77 -5.89 -0.41 0.30
N PRO A 78 -6.62 -0.70 -0.79
CA PRO A 78 -7.10 -2.05 -1.08
C PRO A 78 -6.00 -3.10 -1.31
N PHE A 79 -4.80 -2.66 -1.70
CA PHE A 79 -3.65 -3.52 -2.04
C PHE A 79 -2.34 -2.95 -1.48
N PRO A 80 -2.12 -2.98 -0.15
CA PRO A 80 -1.01 -2.26 0.51
C PRO A 80 0.37 -2.56 -0.09
N GLU A 81 0.62 -3.81 -0.47
CA GLU A 81 1.91 -4.25 -1.03
C GLU A 81 2.23 -3.62 -2.39
N LEU A 82 1.21 -3.33 -3.21
CA LEU A 82 1.40 -2.71 -4.53
C LEU A 82 1.76 -1.24 -4.42
N PHE A 83 1.21 -0.56 -3.41
CA PHE A 83 1.41 0.87 -3.21
C PHE A 83 2.63 1.19 -2.34
N LEU A 84 3.03 0.27 -1.45
CA LEU A 84 4.13 0.51 -0.51
C LEU A 84 5.45 0.94 -1.18
N PRO A 85 5.91 0.35 -2.31
CA PRO A 85 7.14 0.79 -2.97
C PRO A 85 7.13 2.27 -3.35
N ASN A 86 6.03 2.73 -3.96
CA ASN A 86 5.90 4.13 -4.39
C ASN A 86 5.72 5.07 -3.19
N LEU A 87 4.86 4.69 -2.24
CA LEU A 87 4.65 5.47 -1.01
C LEU A 87 5.94 5.66 -0.23
N LEU A 88 6.75 4.60 -0.09
CA LEU A 88 8.02 4.67 0.61
C LEU A 88 9.01 5.56 -0.14
N ALA A 89 9.11 5.45 -1.47
CA ALA A 89 9.98 6.29 -2.26
C ALA A 89 9.65 7.78 -2.10
N GLU A 90 8.37 8.14 -2.24
CA GLU A 90 7.89 9.51 -2.07
C GLU A 90 8.16 10.04 -0.65
N LYS A 91 7.82 9.24 0.38
CA LYS A 91 8.02 9.63 1.78
C LYS A 91 9.50 9.76 2.13
N ALA A 92 10.35 8.86 1.64
CA ALA A 92 11.79 8.90 1.89
C ALA A 92 12.43 10.14 1.24
N GLU A 93 12.00 10.50 0.03
CA GLU A 93 12.44 11.72 -0.64
C GLU A 93 12.01 12.98 0.12
N GLN A 94 10.72 13.06 0.50
CA GLN A 94 10.20 14.19 1.28
C GLN A 94 10.94 14.35 2.62
N ALA A 95 11.12 13.24 3.35
CA ALA A 95 11.83 13.25 4.63
C ALA A 95 13.29 13.70 4.47
N THR A 96 13.97 13.23 3.42
CA THR A 96 15.34 13.63 3.11
C THR A 96 15.45 15.12 2.79
N ARG A 97 14.57 15.64 1.92
CA ARG A 97 14.52 17.06 1.58
C ARG A 97 14.27 17.92 2.83
N ARG A 98 13.32 17.50 3.67
CA ARG A 98 12.98 18.21 4.90
C ARG A 98 14.13 18.24 5.91
N ALA A 99 14.81 17.10 6.10
CA ALA A 99 15.95 17.01 7.00
C ALA A 99 17.13 17.89 6.53
N LYS A 100 17.43 17.86 5.22
CA LYS A 100 18.45 18.75 4.63
C LYS A 100 18.09 20.22 4.80
N PHE A 101 16.83 20.58 4.57
CA PHE A 101 16.36 21.95 4.78
C PHE A 101 16.51 22.38 6.24
N GLN A 102 16.02 21.59 7.20
CA GLN A 102 16.16 21.88 8.62
C GLN A 102 17.61 22.06 9.04
N ARG A 103 18.50 21.19 8.57
CA ARG A 103 19.93 21.32 8.79
C ARG A 103 20.49 22.63 8.23
N SER A 104 20.13 22.99 7.00
CA SER A 104 20.57 24.26 6.41
C SER A 104 20.06 25.49 7.16
N VAL A 105 18.85 25.43 7.74
CA VAL A 105 18.30 26.49 8.58
C VAL A 105 19.07 26.59 9.89
N LEU A 106 19.43 25.47 10.51
CA LEU A 106 20.25 25.43 11.72
C LEU A 106 21.66 25.98 11.47
N GLU A 107 22.30 25.59 10.37
CA GLU A 107 23.65 26.04 9.99
C GLU A 107 23.72 27.54 9.67
N ARG A 108 22.63 28.12 9.14
CA ARG A 108 22.53 29.57 8.87
C ARG A 108 22.39 30.41 10.14
N GLY A 109 22.14 29.78 11.29
CA GLY A 109 21.93 30.47 12.57
C GLY A 109 20.62 31.27 12.62
N PRO A 110 20.09 31.53 13.82
CA PRO A 110 18.85 32.28 13.95
C PRO A 110 19.09 33.79 13.75
N SER A 111 18.77 34.29 12.55
CA SER A 111 18.57 35.75 12.34
C SER A 111 17.29 36.27 13.00
N TRP A 112 16.46 35.38 13.55
CA TRP A 112 15.17 35.71 14.16
C TRP A 112 15.23 35.81 15.69
N THR A 113 16.24 35.25 16.36
CA THR A 113 16.43 35.43 17.82
C THR A 113 16.97 36.82 18.17
N SER A 114 17.52 37.56 17.18
CA SER A 114 18.01 38.94 17.35
C SER A 114 16.91 40.00 17.31
N LEU A 115 15.64 39.63 17.07
CA LEU A 115 14.50 40.57 17.04
C LEU A 115 13.73 40.63 18.37
N THR A 116 14.11 39.82 19.36
CA THR A 116 13.45 39.73 20.68
C THR A 116 14.35 40.12 21.86
N ALA A 117 15.50 40.74 21.61
CA ALA A 117 16.36 41.34 22.65
C ALA A 117 16.24 42.87 22.62
#